data_AF-A0A382YS93-F1
#
_entry.id   AF-A0A382YS93-F1
#
_cell.length_a   1.000
_cell.length_b   1.000
_cell.length_c   1.000
_cell.angle_alpha   90.00
_cell.angle_beta   90.00
_cell.angle_gamma   90.00
#
_symmetry.space_group_name_H-M   'P 1'
#
loop_
_entity.id
_entity.type
_entity.pdbx_description
1 polymer ?
#
loop_
_entity_poly.entity_id
_entity_poly.type
_entity_poly.pdbx_seq_one_letter_code
_entity_poly.pdbx_strand_id
1 'polypeptide(L)'
;VCTDHGHYLGEKDMFGKPKAMQYEPLGHTPLLIHYPGIAPGDIHALTTNVDIHATLADLFDIEVDHKTHGYSLLPLIDGSKNTIRDWALGGIFGNWVQIQDGRFKYARAPVDSNFPLSMWSNRWSTMPVPPLPNLRLPDPDHRAFLDYMPGSKIPVMRQPFAEGDLLPYWSLNAPINDHQLYDIDNDPEENHNLSGEAIETQMLDMISTALTELEAPREQFKRLGL
;
A
#
# COMPACT_ATOMS: atom_id res chain seq x y z
N VAL A 1 -2.36 -10.62 17.58
CA VAL A 1 -3.66 -9.98 17.25
C VAL A 1 -3.35 -8.81 16.34
N CYS A 2 -3.99 -8.76 15.18
CA CYS A 2 -3.84 -7.70 14.18
C CYS A 2 -5.18 -7.44 13.48
N THR A 3 -5.23 -6.44 12.62
CA THR A 3 -6.35 -6.14 11.72
C THR A 3 -5.84 -5.93 10.30
N ASP A 4 -6.68 -6.12 9.30
CA ASP A 4 -6.35 -5.89 7.89
C ASP A 4 -6.21 -4.40 7.56
N HIS A 5 -7.00 -3.55 8.21
CA HIS A 5 -6.92 -2.09 8.20
C HIS A 5 -7.67 -1.51 9.41
N GLY A 6 -7.59 -0.20 9.60
CA GLY A 6 -8.39 0.55 10.57
C GLY A 6 -9.80 0.93 10.07
N HIS A 7 -10.37 1.98 10.62
CA HIS A 7 -11.73 2.43 10.30
C HIS A 7 -11.92 3.91 10.65
N TYR A 8 -12.60 4.67 9.78
CA TYR A 8 -13.00 6.04 10.10
C TYR A 8 -14.34 6.06 10.84
N LEU A 9 -14.41 6.79 11.94
CA LEU A 9 -15.58 6.95 12.80
C LEU A 9 -16.12 8.40 12.84
N GLY A 10 -15.52 9.29 12.04
CA GLY A 10 -15.89 10.71 11.92
C GLY A 10 -14.69 11.62 11.65
N GLU A 11 -13.46 11.09 11.73
CA GLU A 11 -12.24 11.82 11.42
C GLU A 11 -12.31 12.36 9.98
N LYS A 12 -11.92 13.63 9.79
CA LYS A 12 -11.97 14.31 8.49
C LYS A 12 -13.36 14.28 7.82
N ASP A 13 -14.43 14.26 8.62
CA ASP A 13 -15.82 14.11 8.19
C ASP A 13 -16.09 12.83 7.37
N MET A 14 -15.29 11.79 7.62
CA MET A 14 -15.35 10.51 6.95
C MET A 14 -15.89 9.42 7.86
N PHE A 15 -16.69 8.50 7.30
CA PHE A 15 -17.17 7.32 8.02
C PHE A 15 -16.96 6.07 7.17
N GLY A 16 -16.52 4.98 7.79
CA GLY A 16 -16.30 3.71 7.11
C GLY A 16 -14.95 3.62 6.42
N LYS A 17 -14.99 3.33 5.11
CA LYS A 17 -13.81 3.23 4.23
C LYS A 17 -14.06 4.07 2.96
N PRO A 18 -14.18 5.39 3.09
CA PRO A 18 -14.43 6.25 1.95
C PRO A 18 -13.20 6.35 1.05
N LYS A 19 -13.41 6.91 -0.13
CA LYS A 19 -12.39 7.03 -1.17
C LYS A 19 -11.44 8.18 -0.87
N ALA A 20 -10.55 7.98 0.10
CA ALA A 20 -9.48 8.90 0.47
C ALA A 20 -8.14 8.17 0.55
N MET A 21 -7.04 8.89 0.73
CA MET A 21 -5.77 8.25 1.08
C MET A 21 -5.88 7.55 2.45
N GLN A 22 -4.89 6.72 2.75
CA GLN A 22 -4.81 5.97 4.02
C GLN A 22 -4.17 6.87 5.07
N TYR A 23 -5.03 7.68 5.69
CA TYR A 23 -4.71 8.42 6.92
C TYR A 23 -4.43 7.47 8.09
N GLU A 24 -3.85 7.98 9.17
CA GLU A 24 -3.46 7.23 10.38
C GLU A 24 -4.60 6.35 10.93
N PRO A 25 -5.87 6.80 11.04
CA PRO A 25 -6.96 5.94 11.52
C PRO A 25 -7.22 4.68 10.69
N LEU A 26 -6.77 4.65 9.44
CA LEU A 26 -6.89 3.49 8.55
C LEU A 26 -5.58 2.67 8.47
N GLY A 27 -4.42 3.33 8.49
CA GLY A 27 -3.13 2.68 8.26
C GLY A 27 -2.33 2.30 9.48
N HIS A 28 -2.47 3.03 10.58
CA HIS A 28 -1.79 2.71 11.82
C HIS A 28 -2.61 1.70 12.62
N THR A 29 -2.44 0.44 12.25
CA THR A 29 -3.23 -0.67 12.79
C THR A 29 -2.60 -1.25 14.06
N PRO A 30 -3.40 -1.70 15.04
CA PRO A 30 -2.87 -2.39 16.20
C PRO A 30 -2.23 -3.73 15.83
N LEU A 31 -1.05 -4.00 16.38
CA LEU A 31 -0.37 -5.28 16.33
C LEU A 31 0.11 -5.66 17.74
N LEU A 32 -0.48 -6.72 18.30
CA LEU A 32 -0.11 -7.26 19.61
C LEU A 32 0.45 -8.68 19.43
N ILE A 33 1.67 -8.90 19.89
CA ILE A 33 2.35 -10.20 19.83
C ILE A 33 2.61 -10.69 21.25
N HIS A 34 2.21 -11.93 21.54
CA HIS A 34 2.59 -12.61 22.77
C HIS A 34 3.69 -13.62 22.45
N TYR A 35 4.89 -13.39 22.97
CA TYR A 35 6.03 -14.28 22.82
C TYR A 35 6.47 -14.82 24.19
N PRO A 36 6.37 -16.14 24.46
CA PRO A 36 6.73 -16.70 25.76
C PRO A 36 8.21 -16.45 26.12
N GLY A 37 8.46 -16.01 27.35
CA GLY A 37 9.81 -15.76 27.85
C GLY A 37 10.38 -14.37 27.54
N ILE A 38 9.66 -13.55 26.77
CA ILE A 38 10.01 -12.15 26.51
C ILE A 38 9.19 -11.24 27.44
N ALA A 39 9.85 -10.24 28.03
CA ALA A 39 9.21 -9.26 28.89
C ALA A 39 8.25 -8.36 28.08
N PRO A 40 7.14 -7.88 28.66
CA PRO A 40 6.26 -6.93 27.99
C PRO A 40 7.01 -5.62 27.71
N GLY A 41 6.70 -5.00 26.56
CA GLY A 41 7.25 -3.72 26.16
C GLY A 41 6.64 -3.24 24.85
N ASP A 42 6.99 -2.00 24.48
CA ASP A 42 6.54 -1.35 23.25
C ASP A 42 7.65 -1.35 22.20
N ILE A 43 7.28 -1.57 20.94
CA ILE A 43 8.18 -1.50 19.78
C ILE A 43 7.64 -0.42 18.86
N HIS A 44 8.45 0.61 18.61
CA HIS A 44 8.07 1.76 17.78
C HIS A 44 8.60 1.67 16.33
N ALA A 45 9.26 0.56 15.98
CA ALA A 45 9.78 0.36 14.62
C ALA A 45 8.65 0.28 13.59
N LEU A 46 8.92 0.75 12.37
CA LEU A 46 8.01 0.55 11.25
C LEU A 46 7.82 -0.93 10.92
N THR A 47 6.56 -1.36 10.85
CA THR A 47 6.16 -2.72 10.46
C THR A 47 4.96 -2.68 9.52
N THR A 48 4.68 -3.80 8.87
CA THR A 48 3.55 -3.98 7.96
C THR A 48 2.93 -5.36 8.16
N ASN A 49 1.66 -5.53 7.79
CA ASN A 49 0.97 -6.83 7.93
C ASN A 49 1.66 -7.99 7.18
N VAL A 50 2.42 -7.71 6.11
CA VAL A 50 3.18 -8.74 5.38
C VAL A 50 4.34 -9.34 6.20
N ASP A 51 4.77 -8.64 7.25
CA ASP A 51 5.85 -9.09 8.15
C ASP A 51 5.42 -10.23 9.05
N ILE A 52 4.11 -10.36 9.29
CA ILE A 52 3.55 -11.46 10.07
C ILE A 52 3.89 -12.79 9.38
N HIS A 53 3.78 -12.86 8.05
CA HIS A 53 4.18 -14.05 7.30
C HIS A 53 5.68 -14.36 7.45
N ALA A 54 6.53 -13.36 7.23
CA ALA A 54 7.99 -13.52 7.34
C ALA A 54 8.42 -13.93 8.76
N THR A 55 7.79 -13.36 9.78
CA THR A 55 8.05 -13.68 11.19
C THR A 55 7.65 -15.11 11.53
N LEU A 56 6.49 -15.58 11.03
CA LEU A 56 6.04 -16.95 11.27
C LEU A 56 6.94 -17.95 10.54
N ALA A 57 7.37 -17.65 9.32
CA ALA A 57 8.30 -18.50 8.59
C ALA A 57 9.64 -18.63 9.34
N ASP A 58 10.21 -17.51 9.78
CA ASP A 58 11.46 -17.46 10.56
C ASP A 58 11.32 -18.20 11.90
N LEU A 59 10.22 -17.97 12.64
CA LEU A 59 9.97 -18.60 13.94
C LEU A 59 9.91 -20.13 13.86
N PHE A 60 9.38 -20.68 12.77
CA PHE A 60 9.22 -22.11 12.57
C PHE A 60 10.32 -22.73 11.70
N ASP A 61 11.37 -21.97 11.35
CA ASP A 61 12.48 -22.42 10.50
C ASP A 61 11.97 -22.96 9.15
N ILE A 62 11.01 -22.24 8.54
CA ILE A 62 10.39 -22.59 7.26
C ILE A 62 11.06 -21.80 6.14
N GLU A 63 11.64 -22.52 5.17
CA GLU A 63 12.09 -21.92 3.92
C GLU A 63 10.90 -21.56 3.02
N VAL A 64 10.84 -20.31 2.57
CA VAL A 64 9.81 -19.82 1.66
C VAL A 64 10.33 -19.84 0.22
N ASP A 65 9.74 -20.69 -0.61
CA ASP A 65 10.17 -20.91 -2.02
C ASP A 65 9.84 -19.76 -3.00
N HIS A 66 9.29 -18.66 -2.51
CA HIS A 66 8.90 -17.51 -3.34
C HIS A 66 9.33 -16.19 -2.70
N LYS A 67 9.55 -15.17 -3.54
CA LYS A 67 9.90 -13.84 -3.07
C LYS A 67 8.73 -13.27 -2.27
N THR A 68 9.03 -12.78 -1.07
CA THR A 68 8.12 -11.98 -0.25
C THR A 68 8.78 -10.63 0.04
N HIS A 69 7.99 -9.65 0.46
CA HIS A 69 8.47 -8.31 0.83
C HIS A 69 8.41 -8.06 2.35
N GLY A 70 8.07 -9.10 3.12
CA GLY A 70 8.01 -9.01 4.57
C GLY A 70 9.38 -9.24 5.20
N TYR A 71 9.61 -8.60 6.33
CA TYR A 71 10.80 -8.80 7.17
C TYR A 71 10.37 -9.41 8.50
N SER A 72 11.16 -10.35 9.02
CA SER A 72 10.87 -10.96 10.33
C SER A 72 10.92 -9.92 11.44
N LEU A 73 9.93 -9.96 12.33
CA LEU A 73 9.83 -9.13 13.52
C LEU A 73 10.59 -9.72 14.72
N LEU A 74 11.12 -10.95 14.63
CA LEU A 74 11.83 -11.60 15.75
C LEU A 74 13.01 -10.75 16.29
N PRO A 75 13.84 -10.10 15.44
CA PRO A 75 14.91 -9.23 15.94
C PRO A 75 14.43 -8.01 16.73
N LEU A 76 13.20 -7.56 16.49
CA LEU A 76 12.59 -6.49 17.29
C LEU A 76 12.07 -7.03 18.62
N ILE A 77 11.49 -8.24 18.61
CA ILE A 77 10.92 -8.90 19.78
C ILE A 77 12.01 -9.31 20.79
N ASP A 78 13.15 -9.81 20.30
CA ASP A 78 14.28 -10.19 21.17
C ASP A 78 15.19 -9.02 21.56
N GLY A 79 14.96 -7.83 20.97
CA GLY A 79 15.72 -6.61 21.23
C GLY A 79 17.11 -6.58 20.59
N SER A 80 17.42 -7.51 19.67
CA SER A 80 18.69 -7.50 18.93
C SER A 80 18.76 -6.37 17.89
N LYS A 81 17.61 -5.85 17.44
CA LYS A 81 17.49 -4.68 16.57
C LYS A 81 16.39 -3.73 17.04
N ASN A 82 16.59 -2.45 16.76
CA ASN A 82 15.57 -1.40 16.98
C ASN A 82 14.78 -1.07 15.70
N THR A 83 15.24 -1.53 14.53
CA THR A 83 14.55 -1.35 13.24
C THR A 83 14.83 -2.54 12.31
N ILE A 84 13.92 -2.77 11.38
CA ILE A 84 14.01 -3.79 10.31
C ILE A 84 13.86 -3.19 8.90
N ARG A 85 13.47 -1.92 8.79
CA ARG A 85 13.23 -1.21 7.53
C ARG A 85 13.35 0.29 7.73
N ASP A 86 13.67 1.00 6.66
CA ASP A 86 13.71 2.46 6.65
C ASP A 86 12.37 3.07 6.18
N TRP A 87 11.59 2.32 5.41
CA TRP A 87 10.32 2.79 4.85
C TRP A 87 9.26 1.69 4.79
N ALA A 88 7.99 2.08 4.79
CA ALA A 88 6.85 1.20 4.54
C ALA A 88 5.98 1.76 3.41
N LEU A 89 5.55 0.88 2.49
CA LEU A 89 4.68 1.23 1.38
C LEU A 89 3.23 0.81 1.64
N GLY A 90 2.30 1.65 1.20
CA GLY A 90 0.86 1.42 1.23
C GLY A 90 0.15 2.08 0.05
N GLY A 91 -1.17 2.08 0.05
CA GLY A 91 -1.95 2.80 -0.97
C GLY A 91 -3.19 2.07 -1.46
N ILE A 92 -3.82 2.69 -2.46
CA ILE A 92 -5.06 2.21 -3.06
C ILE A 92 -4.85 2.12 -4.57
N PHE A 93 -5.15 0.96 -5.15
CA PHE A 93 -5.03 0.73 -6.59
C PHE A 93 -5.69 1.86 -7.39
N GLY A 94 -4.96 2.40 -8.37
CA GLY A 94 -5.44 3.48 -9.24
C GLY A 94 -5.73 4.81 -8.53
N ASN A 95 -5.26 5.00 -7.29
CA ASN A 95 -5.28 6.28 -6.57
C ASN A 95 -3.86 6.57 -6.04
N TRP A 96 -3.71 6.85 -4.75
CA TRP A 96 -2.42 7.12 -4.13
C TRP A 96 -1.55 5.87 -3.97
N VAL A 97 -0.25 6.01 -4.22
CA VAL A 97 0.79 5.15 -3.62
C VAL A 97 1.40 5.93 -2.46
N GLN A 98 1.55 5.28 -1.32
CA GLN A 98 2.00 5.91 -0.09
C GLN A 98 3.32 5.32 0.37
N ILE A 99 4.17 6.17 0.93
CA ILE A 99 5.39 5.77 1.63
C ILE A 99 5.49 6.53 2.96
N GLN A 100 6.05 5.87 3.97
CA GLN A 100 6.37 6.50 5.25
C GLN A 100 7.70 6.01 5.79
N ASP A 101 8.44 6.88 6.47
CA ASP A 101 9.77 6.60 7.06
C ASP A 101 9.76 6.50 8.60
N GLY A 102 8.57 6.61 9.20
CA GLY A 102 8.36 6.59 10.65
C GLY A 102 8.08 7.98 11.22
N ARG A 103 8.34 9.04 10.46
CA ARG A 103 7.97 10.41 10.80
C ARG A 103 7.16 11.08 9.71
N PHE A 104 7.66 11.08 8.47
CA PHE A 104 6.96 11.66 7.34
C PHE A 104 6.14 10.59 6.62
N LYS A 105 4.91 10.94 6.26
CA LYS A 105 4.06 10.11 5.41
C LYS A 105 3.70 10.87 4.14
N TYR A 106 4.02 10.29 3.00
CA TYR A 106 3.76 10.84 1.68
C TYR A 106 2.81 9.95 0.90
N ALA A 107 1.76 10.54 0.32
CA ALA A 107 0.84 9.90 -0.62
C ALA A 107 0.97 10.57 -1.99
N ARG A 108 1.61 9.87 -2.92
CA ARG A 108 1.72 10.30 -4.31
C ARG A 108 0.45 9.92 -5.06
N ALA A 109 -0.38 10.92 -5.33
CA ALA A 109 -1.47 10.84 -6.30
C ALA A 109 -0.98 10.64 -7.74
N PRO A 110 -1.83 10.11 -8.63
CA PRO A 110 -1.56 10.10 -10.07
C PRO A 110 -1.46 11.51 -10.65
N VAL A 111 -0.64 11.64 -11.70
CA VAL A 111 -0.56 12.84 -12.53
C VAL A 111 -1.38 12.65 -13.81
N ASP A 112 -1.71 13.77 -14.45
CA ASP A 112 -2.43 13.84 -15.73
C ASP A 112 -3.77 13.07 -15.73
N SER A 113 -3.80 11.88 -16.36
CA SER A 113 -5.03 11.11 -16.59
C SER A 113 -5.16 9.86 -15.74
N ASN A 114 -4.23 9.58 -14.80
CA ASN A 114 -4.14 8.33 -14.03
C ASN A 114 -3.87 7.07 -14.91
N PHE A 115 -3.50 7.28 -16.17
CA PHE A 115 -3.10 6.24 -17.11
C PHE A 115 -1.62 6.40 -17.49
N PRO A 116 -0.95 5.32 -17.92
CA PRO A 116 -1.44 3.95 -18.06
C PRO A 116 -1.58 3.24 -16.70
N LEU A 117 -2.45 2.23 -16.64
CA LEU A 117 -2.65 1.39 -15.46
C LEU A 117 -3.05 -0.02 -15.90
N SER A 118 -2.48 -1.07 -15.32
CA SER A 118 -2.94 -2.44 -15.54
C SER A 118 -3.52 -3.03 -14.26
N MET A 119 -4.58 -3.83 -14.38
CA MET A 119 -5.00 -4.73 -13.31
C MET A 119 -4.48 -6.13 -13.60
N TRP A 120 -3.96 -6.74 -12.55
CA TRP A 120 -3.36 -8.06 -12.57
C TRP A 120 -4.18 -8.97 -11.67
N SER A 121 -4.58 -10.14 -12.17
CA SER A 121 -5.39 -11.06 -11.37
C SER A 121 -5.22 -12.51 -11.78
N ASN A 122 -5.17 -13.40 -10.79
CA ASN A 122 -5.32 -14.84 -10.99
C ASN A 122 -6.80 -15.27 -11.12
N ARG A 123 -7.73 -14.39 -10.72
CA ARG A 123 -9.17 -14.62 -10.76
C ARG A 123 -9.89 -13.30 -11.05
N TRP A 124 -10.36 -13.13 -12.27
CA TRP A 124 -11.16 -11.97 -12.60
C TRP A 124 -12.53 -12.09 -11.93
N SER A 125 -12.83 -11.19 -11.00
CA SER A 125 -14.11 -11.18 -10.30
C SER A 125 -15.12 -10.38 -11.09
N THR A 126 -16.25 -11.00 -11.41
CA THR A 126 -17.46 -10.32 -11.90
C THR A 126 -18.53 -10.26 -10.81
N MET A 127 -18.12 -10.41 -9.54
CA MET A 127 -19.04 -10.58 -8.42
C MET A 127 -20.05 -9.42 -8.38
N PRO A 128 -21.36 -9.72 -8.45
CA PRO A 128 -22.38 -8.69 -8.32
C PRO A 128 -22.32 -8.10 -6.91
N VAL A 129 -22.46 -6.79 -6.79
CA VAL A 129 -22.59 -6.09 -5.51
C VAL A 129 -24.08 -5.91 -5.27
N PRO A 130 -24.74 -6.73 -4.42
CA PRO A 130 -26.21 -6.73 -4.33
C PRO A 130 -26.83 -5.36 -4.01
N PRO A 131 -26.23 -4.51 -3.15
CA PRO A 131 -26.72 -3.14 -2.92
C PRO A 131 -26.58 -2.21 -4.12
N LEU A 132 -25.71 -2.53 -5.09
CA LEU A 132 -25.42 -1.75 -6.27
C LEU A 132 -25.56 -2.63 -7.53
N PRO A 133 -26.80 -2.97 -7.94
CA PRO A 133 -27.05 -3.99 -8.96
C PRO A 133 -26.48 -3.64 -10.35
N ASN A 134 -26.18 -2.37 -10.60
CA ASN A 134 -25.58 -1.89 -11.85
C ASN A 134 -24.06 -1.72 -11.76
N LEU A 135 -23.47 -1.91 -10.59
CA LEU A 135 -22.02 -1.86 -10.42
C LEU A 135 -21.41 -3.13 -10.99
N ARG A 136 -20.56 -2.97 -11.99
CA ARG A 136 -19.76 -4.06 -12.56
C ARG A 136 -18.30 -3.62 -12.58
N LEU A 137 -17.41 -4.56 -12.31
CA LEU A 137 -16.00 -4.37 -12.62
C LEU A 137 -15.84 -4.45 -14.15
N PRO A 138 -14.90 -3.69 -14.73
CA PRO A 138 -14.62 -3.80 -16.15
C PRO A 138 -14.18 -5.24 -16.45
N ASP A 139 -14.81 -5.86 -17.45
CA ASP A 139 -14.38 -7.17 -17.94
C ASP A 139 -13.05 -7.01 -18.70
N PRO A 140 -12.19 -8.04 -18.70
CA PRO A 140 -11.03 -8.05 -19.57
C PRO A 140 -11.50 -8.04 -21.03
N ASP A 141 -10.74 -7.39 -21.89
CA ASP A 141 -10.99 -7.37 -23.32
C ASP A 141 -9.87 -8.05 -24.11
N HIS A 142 -9.89 -7.88 -25.43
CA HIS A 142 -8.91 -8.48 -26.34
C HIS A 142 -7.46 -7.99 -26.11
N ARG A 143 -7.24 -6.97 -25.26
CA ARG A 143 -5.90 -6.51 -24.86
C ARG A 143 -5.35 -7.29 -23.65
N ALA A 144 -6.17 -8.10 -22.98
CA ALA A 144 -5.71 -8.96 -21.89
C ALA A 144 -4.71 -10.02 -22.38
N PHE A 145 -3.67 -10.26 -21.58
CA PHE A 145 -2.70 -11.34 -21.84
C PHE A 145 -2.20 -11.98 -20.53
N LEU A 146 -1.57 -13.14 -20.64
CA LEU A 146 -0.91 -13.78 -19.49
C LEU A 146 0.49 -13.17 -19.31
N ASP A 147 0.80 -12.79 -18.08
CA ASP A 147 2.07 -12.17 -17.69
C ASP A 147 2.49 -12.69 -16.30
N TYR A 148 3.67 -12.31 -15.85
CA TYR A 148 4.24 -12.76 -14.58
C TYR A 148 4.53 -11.55 -13.68
N MET A 149 3.98 -11.58 -12.46
CA MET A 149 4.35 -10.60 -11.45
C MET A 149 5.82 -10.79 -11.04
N PRO A 150 6.55 -9.70 -10.73
CA PRO A 150 7.89 -9.81 -10.17
C PRO A 150 7.94 -10.79 -9.00
N GLY A 151 8.92 -11.70 -9.02
CA GLY A 151 9.09 -12.73 -7.99
C GLY A 151 8.15 -13.94 -8.07
N SER A 152 7.21 -14.00 -9.03
CA SER A 152 6.30 -15.13 -9.22
C SER A 152 6.58 -15.89 -10.53
N LYS A 153 6.57 -17.23 -10.45
CA LYS A 153 6.59 -18.13 -11.63
C LYS A 153 5.19 -18.56 -12.07
N ILE A 154 4.15 -18.17 -11.34
CA ILE A 154 2.76 -18.51 -11.64
C ILE A 154 2.20 -17.38 -12.53
N PRO A 155 1.70 -17.68 -13.74
CA PRO A 155 1.16 -16.67 -14.63
C PRO A 155 -0.17 -16.12 -14.08
N VAL A 156 -0.41 -14.84 -14.34
CA VAL A 156 -1.66 -14.15 -14.02
C VAL A 156 -2.16 -13.39 -15.26
N MET A 157 -3.46 -13.10 -15.31
CA MET A 157 -4.01 -12.24 -16.35
C MET A 157 -3.64 -10.79 -16.06
N ARG A 158 -3.10 -10.10 -17.05
CA ARG A 158 -2.87 -8.65 -17.04
C ARG A 158 -3.81 -7.99 -18.05
N GLN A 159 -4.70 -7.14 -17.57
CA GLN A 159 -5.53 -6.27 -18.39
C GLN A 159 -4.95 -4.85 -18.33
N PRO A 160 -4.41 -4.33 -19.44
CA PRO A 160 -4.04 -2.93 -19.53
C PRO A 160 -5.29 -2.06 -19.68
N PHE A 161 -5.30 -0.91 -19.01
CA PHE A 161 -6.25 0.17 -19.20
C PHE A 161 -5.54 1.39 -19.78
N ALA A 162 -6.24 2.08 -20.67
CA ALA A 162 -5.85 3.29 -21.36
C ALA A 162 -6.89 4.40 -21.12
N GLU A 163 -6.52 5.61 -21.51
CA GLU A 163 -7.40 6.77 -21.39
C GLU A 163 -8.76 6.53 -22.07
N GLY A 164 -9.84 6.79 -21.33
CA GLY A 164 -11.22 6.52 -21.75
C GLY A 164 -11.78 5.16 -21.31
N ASP A 165 -10.94 4.24 -20.82
CA ASP A 165 -11.42 2.98 -20.27
C ASP A 165 -12.12 3.16 -18.92
N LEU A 166 -13.10 2.30 -18.65
CA LEU A 166 -13.75 2.21 -17.35
C LEU A 166 -12.82 1.51 -16.35
N LEU A 167 -12.38 2.23 -15.32
CA LEU A 167 -11.64 1.64 -14.21
C LEU A 167 -12.58 1.02 -13.15
N PRO A 168 -12.07 0.12 -12.29
CA PRO A 168 -12.80 -0.33 -11.12
C PRO A 168 -13.35 0.82 -10.27
N TYR A 169 -14.49 0.60 -9.61
CA TYR A 169 -15.22 1.70 -8.97
C TYR A 169 -14.44 2.45 -7.89
N TRP A 170 -13.58 1.74 -7.14
CA TRP A 170 -12.70 2.33 -6.13
C TRP A 170 -11.59 3.19 -6.74
N SER A 171 -11.33 3.05 -8.04
CA SER A 171 -10.39 3.85 -8.81
C SER A 171 -11.08 4.86 -9.72
N LEU A 172 -12.41 5.11 -9.57
CA LEU A 172 -13.18 6.00 -10.46
C LEU A 172 -12.65 7.44 -10.45
N ASN A 173 -13.25 8.48 -9.90
CA ASN A 173 -12.63 9.81 -9.98
C ASN A 173 -11.29 9.87 -9.23
N ALA A 174 -10.17 9.60 -9.91
CA ALA A 174 -8.87 9.48 -9.31
C ALA A 174 -8.40 10.87 -8.87
N PRO A 175 -7.67 10.96 -7.76
CA PRO A 175 -7.29 12.21 -7.14
C PRO A 175 -6.11 12.84 -7.90
N ILE A 176 -6.34 13.34 -9.12
CA ILE A 176 -5.27 13.85 -10.00
C ILE A 176 -4.53 15.00 -9.32
N ASN A 177 -3.20 14.91 -9.25
CA ASN A 177 -2.29 15.89 -8.65
C ASN A 177 -2.57 16.23 -7.18
N ASP A 178 -3.42 15.46 -6.50
CA ASP A 178 -3.77 15.66 -5.10
C ASP A 178 -2.77 14.93 -4.19
N HIS A 179 -1.53 15.40 -4.20
CA HIS A 179 -0.45 14.85 -3.40
C HIS A 179 -0.60 15.29 -1.93
N GLN A 180 -0.29 14.39 -1.01
CA GLN A 180 -0.46 14.63 0.42
C GLN A 180 0.81 14.26 1.15
N LEU A 181 1.31 15.14 2.02
CA LEU A 181 2.53 14.94 2.80
C LEU A 181 2.33 15.46 4.21
N TYR A 182 2.65 14.67 5.23
CA TYR A 182 2.47 15.04 6.63
C TYR A 182 3.68 14.66 7.47
N ASP A 183 3.99 15.47 8.49
CA ASP A 183 4.95 15.15 9.56
C ASP A 183 4.16 14.57 10.74
N ILE A 184 4.06 13.25 10.84
CA ILE A 184 3.19 12.54 11.79
C ILE A 184 3.57 12.83 13.25
N ASP A 185 4.85 13.11 13.53
CA ASP A 185 5.30 13.46 14.88
C ASP A 185 4.70 14.79 15.36
N ASN A 186 4.56 15.76 14.45
CA ASN A 186 4.09 17.11 14.77
C ASN A 186 2.62 17.36 14.36
N ASP A 187 2.07 16.54 13.47
CA ASP A 187 0.72 16.61 12.93
C ASP A 187 0.10 15.20 12.83
N PRO A 188 -0.13 14.51 13.97
CA PRO A 188 -0.64 13.14 14.00
C PRO A 188 -2.08 13.01 13.46
N GLU A 189 -2.80 14.13 13.37
CA GLU A 189 -4.14 14.20 12.77
C GLU A 189 -4.10 14.50 11.26
N GLU A 190 -2.92 14.77 10.69
CA GLU A 190 -2.69 14.98 9.26
C GLU A 190 -3.51 16.16 8.70
N ASN A 191 -3.50 17.29 9.40
CA ASN A 191 -4.27 18.48 9.06
C ASN A 191 -3.46 19.49 8.21
N HIS A 192 -2.14 19.38 8.18
CA HIS A 192 -1.23 20.33 7.53
C HIS A 192 -0.45 19.64 6.41
N ASN A 193 -0.97 19.71 5.18
CA ASN A 193 -0.30 19.14 4.02
C ASN A 193 0.95 19.95 3.63
N LEU A 194 2.11 19.29 3.64
CA LEU A 194 3.43 19.83 3.30
C LEU A 194 3.84 19.57 1.83
N SER A 195 2.92 19.10 0.98
CA SER A 195 3.22 18.94 -0.45
C SER A 195 3.56 20.30 -1.08
N GLY A 196 4.57 20.33 -1.93
CA GLY A 196 5.20 21.53 -2.46
C GLY A 196 6.40 22.04 -1.64
N GLU A 197 6.60 21.53 -0.42
CA GLU A 197 7.74 21.91 0.41
C GLU A 197 9.02 21.12 0.07
N ALA A 198 10.16 21.58 0.59
CA ALA A 198 11.47 20.98 0.31
C ALA A 198 11.57 19.49 0.70
N ILE A 199 10.83 19.08 1.74
CA ILE A 199 10.80 17.69 2.20
C ILE A 199 10.16 16.74 1.16
N GLU A 200 9.27 17.24 0.31
CA GLU A 200 8.61 16.41 -0.72
C GLU A 200 9.62 15.81 -1.70
N THR A 201 10.73 16.51 -2.00
CA THR A 201 11.77 15.98 -2.89
C THR A 201 12.43 14.72 -2.31
N GLN A 202 12.62 14.66 -0.99
CA GLN A 202 13.20 13.49 -0.32
C GLN A 202 12.20 12.32 -0.34
N MET A 203 10.93 12.60 -0.09
CA MET A 203 9.87 11.58 -0.13
C MET A 203 9.61 11.04 -1.54
N LEU A 204 9.77 11.89 -2.57
CA LEU A 204 9.71 11.48 -3.98
C LEU A 204 10.86 10.53 -4.37
N ASP A 205 12.07 10.82 -3.91
CA ASP A 205 13.22 9.93 -4.12
C ASP A 205 13.02 8.59 -3.41
N MET A 206 12.52 8.64 -2.16
CA MET A 206 12.24 7.45 -1.37
C MET A 206 11.18 6.57 -2.01
N ILE A 207 10.04 7.13 -2.46
CA ILE A 207 8.98 6.33 -3.11
C ILE A 207 9.46 5.76 -4.45
N SER A 208 10.26 6.50 -5.22
CA SER A 208 10.83 6.01 -6.49
C SER A 208 11.80 4.86 -6.27
N THR A 209 12.66 4.97 -5.25
CA THR A 209 13.60 3.92 -4.83
C THR A 209 12.84 2.68 -4.38
N ALA A 210 11.87 2.83 -3.48
CA ALA A 210 11.07 1.72 -2.96
C ALA A 210 10.30 1.00 -4.07
N LEU A 211 9.68 1.73 -5.01
CA LEU A 211 9.00 1.14 -6.16
C LEU A 211 9.98 0.39 -7.08
N THR A 212 11.21 0.88 -7.22
CA THR A 212 12.24 0.20 -8.02
C THR A 212 12.69 -1.10 -7.35
N GLU A 213 12.92 -1.10 -6.04
CA GLU A 213 13.30 -2.29 -5.26
C GLU A 213 12.21 -3.38 -5.26
N LEU A 214 10.94 -2.96 -5.25
CA LEU A 214 9.79 -3.84 -5.40
C LEU A 214 9.52 -4.28 -6.85
N GLU A 215 10.34 -3.83 -7.81
CA GLU A 215 10.18 -4.12 -9.24
C GLU A 215 8.80 -3.70 -9.76
N ALA A 216 8.26 -2.58 -9.26
CA ALA A 216 6.94 -2.11 -9.63
C ALA A 216 6.85 -1.87 -11.16
N PRO A 217 5.69 -2.15 -11.79
CA PRO A 217 5.53 -1.93 -13.22
C PRO A 217 5.83 -0.49 -13.64
N ARG A 218 6.54 -0.30 -14.77
CA ARG A 218 6.88 1.04 -15.32
C ARG A 218 5.69 1.99 -15.51
N GLU A 219 4.50 1.43 -15.71
CA GLU A 219 3.25 2.17 -15.77
C GLU A 219 2.95 2.94 -14.46
N GLN A 220 3.35 2.41 -13.29
CA GLN A 220 3.19 3.12 -12.02
C GLN A 220 4.06 4.38 -11.96
N PHE A 221 5.31 4.30 -12.42
CA PHE A 221 6.20 5.47 -12.49
C PHE A 221 5.61 6.55 -13.39
N LYS A 222 5.19 6.17 -14.61
CA LYS A 222 4.53 7.11 -15.53
C LYS A 222 3.26 7.71 -14.93
N ARG A 223 2.40 6.89 -14.32
CA ARG A 223 1.15 7.33 -13.70
C ARG A 223 1.37 8.29 -12.53
N LEU A 224 2.46 8.13 -11.79
CA LEU A 224 2.79 8.96 -10.63
C LEU A 224 3.69 10.16 -10.98
N GLY A 225 4.20 10.24 -12.20
CA GLY A 225 5.15 11.26 -12.63
C GLY A 225 6.50 11.13 -11.93
N LEU A 226 6.97 9.90 -11.74
CA LEU A 226 8.27 9.54 -11.16
C LEU A 226 9.27 9.12 -12.25
#